data_AF-A0A1B4LKU7-F1
#
_entry.id   AF-A0A1B4LKU7-F1
#
_cell.length_a   1.000
_cell.length_b   1.000
_cell.length_c   1.000
_cell.angle_alpha   90.00
_cell.angle_beta   90.00
_cell.angle_gamma   90.00
#
_symmetry.space_group_name_H-M   'P 1'
#
loop_
_entity.id
_entity.type
_entity.pdbx_description
1 polymer ?
#
loop_
_entity_poly.entity_id
_entity_poly.type
_entity_poly.pdbx_seq_one_letter_code
_entity_poly.pdbx_strand_id
1 'polypeptide(L)'
;MNLNPIENQPHGTFAEFANTVPVSARAVDTFKMALYHDGVQLGWLGQNSGEWAILVDSAAKALTLEQYPYNGVTYYRILGTSRYMSVSNNAYVGFYNWIGARGWTRQGSVLISDFNHQKLSIYSKDNAYLYAWDAYTVLDVKFDEQ
;
A
#
# COMPACT_ATOMS: atom_id res chain seq x y z
N MET A 1 -16.71 14.83 -11.31
CA MET A 1 -16.22 15.53 -10.11
C MET A 1 -15.50 14.50 -9.26
N ASN A 2 -14.18 14.60 -9.16
CA ASN A 2 -13.39 13.75 -8.27
C ASN A 2 -13.41 14.40 -6.88
N LEU A 3 -14.23 13.86 -5.99
CA LEU A 3 -14.34 14.32 -4.60
C LEU A 3 -13.03 14.04 -3.85
N ASN A 4 -12.69 14.93 -2.91
CA ASN A 4 -11.47 14.82 -2.13
C ASN A 4 -11.56 13.62 -1.16
N PRO A 5 -10.66 12.62 -1.21
CA PRO A 5 -10.75 11.40 -0.39
C PRO A 5 -10.89 11.61 1.12
N ILE A 6 -10.33 12.69 1.67
CA ILE A 6 -10.38 12.95 3.11
C ILE A 6 -11.79 13.29 3.61
N GLU A 7 -12.65 13.77 2.73
CA GLU A 7 -14.05 14.10 3.05
C GLU A 7 -14.89 12.84 3.32
N ASN A 8 -14.37 11.66 2.97
CA ASN A 8 -14.97 10.35 3.22
C ASN A 8 -14.00 9.47 4.02
N GLN A 9 -13.87 9.70 5.33
CA GLN A 9 -13.15 8.77 6.21
C GLN A 9 -13.77 7.36 6.08
N PRO A 10 -12.98 6.29 6.14
CA PRO A 10 -13.51 4.95 5.94
C PRO A 10 -14.42 4.53 7.11
N HIS A 11 -15.73 4.62 6.91
CA HIS A 11 -16.73 4.06 7.81
C HIS A 11 -16.90 2.56 7.49
N GLY A 12 -16.17 1.65 8.14
CA GLY A 12 -16.39 0.19 8.04
C GLY A 12 -15.17 -0.71 8.34
N THR A 13 -15.42 -2.00 8.56
CA THR A 13 -14.41 -3.07 8.70
C THR A 13 -14.19 -3.78 7.36
N PHE A 14 -12.94 -3.97 6.94
CA PHE A 14 -12.53 -4.34 5.56
C PHE A 14 -12.47 -5.86 5.27
N ALA A 15 -13.55 -6.56 5.60
CA ALA A 15 -13.68 -7.99 5.31
C ALA A 15 -14.86 -8.26 4.38
N GLU A 16 -14.56 -8.65 3.13
CA GLU A 16 -15.37 -9.62 2.38
C GLU A 16 -14.58 -10.11 1.15
N PHE A 17 -14.92 -11.32 0.70
CA PHE A 17 -14.37 -12.12 -0.41
C PHE A 17 -13.31 -13.20 -0.06
N ALA A 18 -13.74 -14.44 -0.27
CA ALA A 18 -13.11 -15.72 0.05
C ALA A 18 -12.17 -16.25 -1.05
N ASN A 19 -11.40 -17.26 -0.65
CA ASN A 19 -10.17 -17.81 -1.23
C ASN A 19 -10.19 -18.26 -2.70
N THR A 20 -9.30 -17.68 -3.50
CA THR A 20 -8.42 -18.39 -4.45
C THR A 20 -7.10 -17.62 -4.54
N VAL A 21 -5.98 -18.25 -4.15
CA VAL A 21 -4.63 -17.68 -4.28
C VAL A 21 -3.97 -18.35 -5.49
N PRO A 22 -3.36 -17.59 -6.43
CA PRO A 22 -2.62 -18.21 -7.52
C PRO A 22 -1.41 -19.01 -6.99
N VAL A 23 -1.30 -20.28 -7.37
CA VAL A 23 -0.26 -21.21 -6.84
C VAL A 23 1.11 -21.00 -7.50
N SER A 24 1.21 -20.18 -8.57
CA SER A 24 2.41 -20.09 -9.42
C SER A 24 3.26 -18.83 -9.24
N ALA A 25 2.87 -17.88 -8.39
CA ALA A 25 3.67 -16.68 -8.13
C ALA A 25 4.66 -16.95 -6.99
N ARG A 26 5.96 -16.87 -7.30
CA ARG A 26 7.03 -16.94 -6.31
C ARG A 26 7.23 -15.55 -5.72
N ALA A 27 7.11 -15.47 -4.40
CA ALA A 27 7.65 -14.33 -3.67
C ALA A 27 9.15 -14.24 -3.93
N VAL A 28 9.63 -13.07 -4.35
CA VAL A 28 11.02 -12.92 -4.79
C VAL A 28 11.88 -12.32 -3.68
N ASP A 29 11.37 -11.29 -2.99
CA ASP A 29 12.11 -10.55 -1.96
C ASP A 29 11.21 -10.24 -0.77
N THR A 30 11.80 -10.22 0.42
CA THR A 30 11.15 -9.80 1.67
C THR A 30 11.76 -8.50 2.16
N PHE A 31 10.94 -7.51 2.49
CA PHE A 31 11.43 -6.18 2.84
C PHE A 31 10.43 -5.41 3.72
N LYS A 32 10.91 -4.35 4.36
CA LYS A 32 10.08 -3.28 4.93
C LYS A 32 10.11 -2.07 4.00
N MET A 33 9.00 -1.35 3.90
CA MET A 33 8.91 -0.17 3.03
C MET A 33 9.06 1.10 3.86
N ALA A 34 10.20 1.78 3.72
CA ALA A 34 10.44 3.10 4.28
C ALA A 34 9.87 4.17 3.34
N LEU A 35 9.23 5.19 3.91
CA LEU A 35 8.50 6.24 3.19
C LEU A 35 9.18 7.59 3.40
N TYR A 36 9.49 8.26 2.30
CA TYR A 36 10.25 9.51 2.25
C TYR A 36 9.48 10.59 1.51
N HIS A 37 9.83 11.83 1.80
CA HIS A 37 9.47 12.99 1.00
C HIS A 37 10.64 13.97 1.02
N ASP A 38 11.03 14.47 -0.15
CA ASP A 38 12.17 15.39 -0.33
C ASP A 38 13.46 14.92 0.38
N GLY A 39 13.74 13.62 0.30
CA GLY A 39 14.90 12.98 0.91
C GLY A 39 14.83 12.79 2.43
N VAL A 40 13.77 13.27 3.10
CA VAL A 40 13.54 13.07 4.54
C VAL A 40 12.66 11.86 4.78
N GLN A 41 13.10 10.95 5.64
CA GLN A 41 12.27 9.80 6.02
C GLN A 41 11.11 10.27 6.91
N LEU A 42 9.89 10.01 6.47
CA LEU A 42 8.69 10.32 7.24
C LEU A 42 8.32 9.19 8.21
N GLY A 43 8.61 7.94 7.82
CA GLY A 43 8.29 6.74 8.59
C GLY A 43 8.37 5.48 7.73
N TRP A 44 7.50 4.52 8.06
CA TRP A 44 7.42 3.21 7.42
C TRP A 44 5.98 2.86 7.09
N LEU A 45 5.78 1.95 6.14
CA LEU A 45 4.48 1.37 5.85
C LEU A 45 4.07 0.41 6.96
N GLY A 46 2.95 0.72 7.62
CA GLY A 46 2.29 -0.11 8.61
C GLY A 46 0.83 -0.39 8.25
N GLN A 47 0.12 -1.00 9.19
CA GLN A 47 -1.31 -1.28 9.09
C GLN A 47 -2.02 -0.89 10.39
N ASN A 48 -3.24 -0.36 10.30
CA ASN A 48 -4.12 -0.23 11.47
C ASN A 48 -5.04 -1.46 11.63
N SER A 49 -5.85 -1.49 12.69
CA SER A 49 -6.79 -2.61 12.96
C SER A 49 -7.91 -2.76 11.93
N GLY A 50 -8.20 -1.71 11.15
CA GLY A 50 -9.12 -1.74 10.02
C GLY A 50 -8.47 -2.15 8.70
N GLU A 51 -7.22 -2.63 8.76
CA GLU A 51 -6.44 -3.13 7.63
C GLU A 51 -6.01 -2.09 6.60
N TRP A 52 -6.13 -0.82 6.97
CA TRP A 52 -5.66 0.30 6.17
C TRP A 52 -4.17 0.51 6.29
N ALA A 53 -3.55 0.92 5.20
CA ALA A 53 -2.14 1.31 5.19
C ALA A 53 -1.99 2.66 5.89
N ILE A 54 -1.08 2.68 6.86
CA ILE A 54 -0.77 3.88 7.64
C ILE A 54 0.74 4.10 7.70
N LEU A 55 1.14 5.34 7.92
CA LEU A 55 2.50 5.71 8.28
C LEU A 55 2.76 5.36 9.75
N VAL A 56 3.78 4.54 10.01
CA VAL A 56 4.26 4.25 11.37
C VAL A 56 5.65 4.82 11.61
N ASP A 57 5.93 5.14 12.87
CA ASP A 57 7.12 5.89 13.30
C ASP A 57 8.43 5.07 13.34
N SER A 58 8.36 3.75 13.22
CA SER A 58 9.51 2.87 13.46
C SER A 58 9.44 1.58 12.67
N ALA A 59 10.61 1.05 12.29
CA ALA A 59 10.74 -0.21 11.58
C ALA A 59 10.19 -1.41 12.37
N ALA A 60 10.12 -1.32 13.69
CA ALA A 60 9.55 -2.36 14.55
C ALA A 60 8.02 -2.50 14.39
N LYS A 61 7.33 -1.41 14.03
CA LYS A 61 5.88 -1.38 13.76
C LYS A 61 5.53 -1.57 12.28
N ALA A 62 6.54 -1.57 11.41
CA ALA A 62 6.37 -1.69 9.97
C ALA A 62 5.95 -3.12 9.58
N LEU A 63 5.15 -3.21 8.52
CA LEU A 63 4.84 -4.49 7.90
C LEU A 63 6.08 -5.03 7.18
N THR A 64 6.28 -6.33 7.29
CA THR A 64 7.17 -7.06 6.40
C THR A 64 6.35 -7.50 5.18
N LEU A 65 6.78 -7.07 4.00
CA LEU A 65 6.13 -7.34 2.73
C LEU A 65 6.98 -8.27 1.87
N GLU A 66 6.33 -8.92 0.91
CA GLU A 66 6.98 -9.62 -0.18
C GLU A 66 6.45 -9.13 -1.54
N GLN A 67 7.34 -9.10 -2.53
CA GLN A 67 6.96 -8.88 -3.92
C GLN A 67 6.34 -10.14 -4.49
N TYR A 68 5.14 -10.02 -5.04
CA TYR A 68 4.35 -11.14 -5.57
C TYR A 68 3.97 -10.85 -7.03
N PRO A 69 4.83 -11.19 -8.00
CA PRO A 69 4.53 -10.98 -9.42
C PRO A 69 3.56 -12.03 -9.96
N TYR A 70 2.50 -11.61 -10.65
CA TYR A 70 1.53 -12.50 -11.30
C TYR A 70 0.97 -11.87 -12.58
N ASN A 71 0.99 -12.61 -13.69
CA ASN A 71 0.51 -12.15 -15.01
C ASN A 71 1.06 -10.79 -15.47
N GLY A 72 2.34 -10.53 -15.19
CA GLY A 72 3.00 -9.26 -15.56
C GLY A 72 2.67 -8.08 -14.64
N VAL A 73 1.88 -8.30 -13.59
CA VAL A 73 1.54 -7.31 -12.57
C VAL A 73 2.34 -7.60 -11.30
N THR A 74 2.88 -6.56 -10.68
CA THR A 74 3.56 -6.69 -9.38
C THR A 74 2.60 -6.34 -8.26
N TYR A 75 2.41 -7.26 -7.31
CA TYR A 75 1.67 -7.03 -6.09
C TYR A 75 2.63 -7.00 -4.90
N TYR A 76 2.25 -6.31 -3.84
CA TYR A 76 2.97 -6.35 -2.56
C TYR A 76 2.10 -7.03 -1.52
N ARG A 77 2.55 -8.16 -0.98
CA ARG A 77 1.78 -8.98 -0.03
C ARG A 77 2.37 -8.88 1.35
N ILE A 78 1.56 -8.84 2.40
CA ILE A 78 2.06 -8.98 3.77
C ILE A 78 2.60 -10.41 3.94
N LEU A 79 3.86 -10.53 4.35
CA LEU A 79 4.57 -11.80 4.45
C LEU A 79 3.76 -12.83 5.25
N GLY A 80 3.60 -14.03 4.70
CA GLY A 80 2.91 -15.14 5.37
C GLY A 80 1.39 -15.01 5.41
N THR A 81 0.82 -14.02 4.72
CA THR A 81 -0.64 -13.82 4.64
C THR A 81 -1.13 -13.87 3.19
N SER A 82 -2.45 -13.78 3.01
CA SER A 82 -3.09 -13.58 1.70
C SER A 82 -3.62 -12.14 1.53
N ARG A 83 -2.96 -11.16 2.17
CA ARG A 83 -3.36 -9.74 2.13
C ARG A 83 -2.38 -8.92 1.30
N TYR A 84 -2.89 -8.25 0.27
CA TYR A 84 -2.13 -7.53 -0.75
C TYR A 84 -2.40 -6.03 -0.66
N MET A 85 -1.35 -5.22 -0.71
CA MET A 85 -1.45 -3.76 -0.79
C MET A 85 -2.24 -3.38 -2.03
N SER A 86 -3.27 -2.56 -1.84
CA SER A 86 -4.27 -2.25 -2.86
C SER A 86 -4.88 -0.88 -2.61
N VAL A 87 -5.68 -0.41 -3.57
CA VAL A 87 -6.31 0.91 -3.55
C VAL A 87 -7.83 0.74 -3.59
N SER A 88 -8.50 1.39 -2.63
CA SER A 88 -9.95 1.46 -2.57
C SER A 88 -10.54 2.42 -3.61
N ASN A 89 -11.86 2.36 -3.83
CA ASN A 89 -12.54 3.30 -4.73
C ASN A 89 -12.42 4.78 -4.30
N ASN A 90 -12.15 5.04 -3.02
CA ASN A 90 -11.94 6.38 -2.47
C ASN A 90 -10.44 6.71 -2.36
N ALA A 91 -9.57 6.07 -3.13
CA ALA A 91 -8.12 6.28 -3.19
C ALA A 91 -7.32 5.97 -1.90
N TYR A 92 -7.94 5.47 -0.82
CA TYR A 92 -7.20 4.95 0.34
C TYR A 92 -6.43 3.69 -0.02
N VAL A 93 -5.21 3.58 0.50
CA VAL A 93 -4.40 2.36 0.41
C VAL A 93 -4.70 1.46 1.59
N GLY A 94 -4.93 0.18 1.34
CA GLY A 94 -5.18 -0.84 2.36
C GLY A 94 -4.73 -2.21 1.89
N PHE A 95 -5.00 -3.24 2.70
CA PHE A 95 -4.60 -4.61 2.38
C PHE A 95 -5.81 -5.52 2.19
N TYR A 96 -5.94 -6.07 0.98
CA TYR A 96 -7.12 -6.81 0.54
C TYR A 96 -6.76 -8.27 0.26
N ASN A 97 -7.74 -9.16 0.31
CA ASN A 97 -7.58 -10.49 -0.28
C ASN A 97 -7.39 -10.38 -1.80
N TRP A 98 -6.96 -11.48 -2.43
CA TRP A 98 -6.64 -11.55 -3.86
C TRP A 98 -7.70 -10.92 -4.78
N ILE A 99 -9.00 -11.14 -4.53
CA ILE A 99 -10.10 -10.60 -5.35
C ILE A 99 -10.09 -9.07 -5.40
N GLY A 100 -9.66 -8.41 -4.33
CA GLY A 100 -9.53 -6.96 -4.24
C GLY A 100 -8.10 -6.45 -4.44
N ALA A 101 -7.13 -7.33 -4.76
CA ALA A 101 -5.74 -6.95 -4.91
C ALA A 101 -5.55 -6.10 -6.18
N ARG A 102 -4.77 -5.02 -6.05
CA ARG A 102 -4.39 -4.16 -7.18
C ARG A 102 -2.88 -4.15 -7.33
N GLY A 103 -2.43 -4.06 -8.57
CA GLY A 103 -1.03 -3.99 -8.92
C GLY A 103 -0.43 -2.63 -8.64
N TRP A 104 0.90 -2.62 -8.59
CA TRP A 104 1.70 -1.42 -8.46
C TRP A 104 2.85 -1.45 -9.44
N THR A 105 2.99 -0.36 -10.19
CA THR A 105 4.16 -0.09 -11.02
C THR A 105 5.14 0.80 -10.25
N ARG A 106 6.40 0.39 -10.16
CA ARG A 106 7.47 1.22 -9.60
C ARG A 106 8.16 2.02 -10.70
N GLN A 107 8.22 3.33 -10.55
CA GLN A 107 8.97 4.24 -11.43
C GLN A 107 9.99 5.01 -10.60
N GLY A 108 11.25 4.58 -10.66
CA GLY A 108 12.29 5.09 -9.77
C GLY A 108 11.96 4.81 -8.30
N SER A 109 11.88 5.88 -7.50
CA SER A 109 11.51 5.82 -6.09
C SER A 109 10.00 5.85 -5.84
N VAL A 110 9.15 6.09 -6.84
CA VAL A 110 7.71 6.24 -6.62
C VAL A 110 6.96 4.95 -6.97
N LEU A 111 5.92 4.63 -6.19
CA LEU A 111 4.94 3.60 -6.51
C LEU A 111 3.68 4.23 -7.11
N ILE A 112 3.23 3.68 -8.23
CA ILE A 112 2.04 4.09 -8.96
C ILE A 112 1.04 2.93 -8.91
N SER A 113 -0.18 3.21 -8.48
CA SER A 113 -1.26 2.22 -8.47
C SER A 113 -1.69 1.91 -9.90
N ASP A 114 -1.74 0.63 -10.25
CA ASP A 114 -2.25 0.21 -11.56
C ASP A 114 -3.78 0.35 -11.66
N PHE A 115 -4.47 0.62 -10.55
CA PHE A 115 -5.93 0.77 -10.51
C PHE A 115 -6.40 2.16 -10.94
N ASN A 116 -5.82 3.21 -10.35
CA ASN A 116 -6.24 4.59 -10.58
C ASN A 116 -5.13 5.47 -11.17
N HIS A 117 -3.96 4.88 -11.48
CA HIS A 117 -2.79 5.53 -12.07
C HIS A 117 -2.23 6.70 -11.26
N GLN A 118 -2.49 6.71 -9.96
CA GLN A 118 -1.99 7.72 -9.04
C GLN A 118 -0.90 7.16 -8.13
N LYS A 119 -0.03 8.06 -7.69
CA LYS A 119 1.15 7.78 -6.90
C LYS A 119 0.77 7.58 -5.45
N LEU A 120 1.53 6.73 -4.77
CA LEU A 120 1.48 6.59 -3.33
C LEU A 120 1.78 7.95 -2.69
N SER A 121 0.89 8.40 -1.81
CA SER A 121 0.92 9.72 -1.22
C SER A 121 0.35 9.73 0.19
N ILE A 122 0.57 10.83 0.90
CA ILE A 122 0.03 11.07 2.24
C ILE A 122 -0.55 12.47 2.31
N TYR A 123 -1.72 12.59 2.94
CA TYR A 123 -2.31 13.91 3.20
C TYR A 123 -1.61 14.63 4.35
N SER A 124 -1.49 13.97 5.51
CA SER A 124 -0.79 14.50 6.69
C SER A 124 -0.28 13.36 7.58
N LYS A 125 0.81 13.64 8.31
CA LYS A 125 1.38 12.70 9.29
C LYS A 125 0.45 12.46 10.48
N ASP A 126 -0.39 13.43 10.83
CA ASP A 126 -1.30 13.33 11.99
C ASP A 126 -2.45 12.36 11.71
N ASN A 127 -2.93 12.35 10.46
CA ASN A 127 -3.94 11.41 10.01
C ASN A 127 -3.32 10.03 9.68
N ALA A 128 -2.07 10.01 9.23
CA ALA A 128 -1.24 8.85 8.94
C ALA A 128 -1.74 7.90 7.83
N TYR A 129 -2.97 8.01 7.33
CA TYR A 129 -3.42 7.15 6.23
C TYR A 129 -2.64 7.41 4.95
N LEU A 130 -2.40 6.34 4.20
CA LEU A 130 -1.79 6.41 2.88
C LEU A 130 -2.85 6.36 1.79
N TYR A 131 -2.54 7.04 0.68
CA TYR A 131 -3.45 7.24 -0.44
C TYR A 131 -2.73 6.94 -1.76
N ALA A 132 -3.51 6.70 -2.81
CA ALA A 132 -3.05 6.80 -4.19
C ALA A 132 -3.71 8.04 -4.80
N TRP A 133 -3.17 9.22 -4.47
CA TRP A 133 -3.77 10.51 -4.83
C TRP A 133 -2.71 11.58 -5.10
N ASP A 134 -2.54 11.99 -6.36
CA ASP A 134 -1.44 12.87 -6.79
C ASP A 134 -1.54 14.30 -6.25
N ALA A 135 -2.72 14.73 -5.78
CA ALA A 135 -2.92 16.05 -5.19
C ALA A 135 -2.39 16.15 -3.75
N TYR A 136 -1.98 15.03 -3.15
CA TYR A 136 -1.35 14.99 -1.83
C TYR A 136 0.18 14.92 -1.94
N THR A 137 0.88 14.90 -0.80
CA THR A 137 2.32 14.75 -0.76
C THR A 137 2.73 13.37 -1.28
N VAL A 138 3.28 13.31 -2.49
CA VAL A 138 3.80 12.09 -3.10
C VAL A 138 4.98 11.56 -2.30
N LEU A 139 5.00 10.24 -2.11
CA LEU A 139 6.00 9.55 -1.33
C LEU A 139 7.00 8.82 -2.23
N ASP A 140 8.27 8.96 -1.87
CA ASP A 140 9.34 8.09 -2.30
C ASP A 140 9.37 6.84 -1.40
N VAL A 141 9.62 5.68 -2.01
CA VAL A 141 9.74 4.40 -1.33
C VAL A 141 11.17 3.86 -1.43
N LYS A 142 11.66 3.36 -0.30
CA LYS A 142 12.86 2.53 -0.22
C LYS A 142 12.50 1.19 0.39
N PHE A 143 12.94 0.11 -0.24
CA PHE A 143 12.78 -1.23 0.30
C PHE A 143 14.02 -1.53 1.13
N ASP A 144 13.79 -1.80 2.40
CA ASP A 144 14.80 -2.24 3.35
C ASP A 144 14.72 -3.76 3.45
N GLU A 145 15.56 -4.43 2.65
CA GLU A 145 15.64 -5.88 2.56
C GLU A 145 15.98 -6.49 3.93
N GLN A 146 15.39 -7.64 4.25
CA GLN A 146 15.61 -8.35 5.51
C GLN A 146 16.44 -9.61 5.31
#